data_AF-A0A094IY91-F1
#
_entry.id   AF-A0A094IY91-F1
#
_cell.length_a   1.000
_cell.length_b   1.000
_cell.length_c   1.000
_cell.angle_alpha   90.00
_cell.angle_beta   90.00
_cell.angle_gamma   90.00
#
_symmetry.space_group_name_H-M   'P 1'
#
loop_
_entity.id
_entity.type
_entity.pdbx_description
1 polymer ?
#
loop_
_entity_poly.entity_id
_entity_poly.type
_entity_poly.pdbx_seq_one_letter_code
_entity_poly.pdbx_strand_id
1 'polypeptide(L)'
;MTSQRNCTPNSRKLTPYEESALVQYILDLDLRGFPPQLQAVQEMADLLLSEQGESPTGKNWTTNFITRCTEIKAKFSRKYDYKRAKCEDPKIIQEWFSLVRNTVAKYGILEQDIYNFDEAGFAMGVIATAKVVTSSEAKSRLKTIQPGNREWVSIIQGVNSYRWALPPFIIFKAQNHLSAWYKDSGLPDNWVITLSENGWTSNSIGYKWIQHFDQHTSS
;
A
#
# COMPACT_ATOMS: atom_id res chain seq x y z
N MET A 1 29.27 8.18 56.53
CA MET A 1 28.32 7.48 55.65
C MET A 1 27.76 8.48 54.67
N THR A 2 28.29 8.50 53.45
CA THR A 2 27.92 9.44 52.39
C THR A 2 26.63 8.98 51.72
N SER A 3 25.64 9.87 51.69
CA SER A 3 24.33 9.70 51.07
C SER A 3 24.46 9.35 49.59
N GLN A 4 23.94 8.19 49.18
CA GLN A 4 23.75 7.84 47.77
C GLN A 4 22.69 8.78 47.19
N ARG A 5 23.11 9.65 46.27
CA ARG A 5 22.19 10.40 45.42
C ARG A 5 21.40 9.39 44.58
N ASN A 6 20.09 9.38 44.75
CA ASN A 6 19.17 8.71 43.83
C ASN A 6 19.34 9.35 42.44
N CYS A 7 20.11 8.71 41.56
CA CYS A 7 20.30 9.17 40.19
C CYS A 7 19.13 8.65 39.36
N THR A 8 18.27 9.54 38.87
CA THR A 8 17.24 9.21 37.89
C THR A 8 17.94 8.65 36.65
N PRO A 9 17.55 7.47 36.11
CA PRO A 9 18.17 6.96 34.91
C PRO A 9 18.04 7.99 33.78
N ASN A 10 19.11 8.21 33.00
CA ASN A 10 19.19 9.18 31.89
C ASN A 10 18.02 9.09 30.87
N SER A 11 17.23 8.02 30.91
CA SER A 11 16.04 7.79 30.09
C SER A 11 14.75 8.46 30.60
N ARG A 12 14.77 9.10 31.78
CA ARG A 12 13.64 9.86 32.35
C ARG A 12 14.14 11.24 32.79
N LYS A 13 14.18 12.16 31.83
CA LYS A 13 14.50 13.58 32.07
C LYS A 13 13.28 14.42 32.46
N LEU A 14 12.10 14.07 31.94
CA LEU A 14 10.85 14.73 32.27
C LEU A 14 10.23 14.12 33.54
N THR A 15 9.50 14.95 34.29
CA THR A 15 8.67 14.48 35.40
C THR A 15 7.49 13.64 34.90
N PRO A 16 6.90 12.77 35.74
CA PRO A 16 5.73 11.99 35.33
C PRO A 16 4.55 12.84 34.84
N TYR A 17 4.38 14.05 35.40
CA TYR A 17 3.35 14.99 34.99
C TYR A 17 3.59 15.53 33.59
N GLU A 18 4.83 15.91 33.27
CA GLU A 18 5.21 16.40 31.95
C GLU A 18 5.16 15.31 30.89
N GLU A 19 5.59 14.09 31.22
CA GLU A 19 5.43 12.95 30.31
C GLU A 19 3.95 12.71 30.01
N SER A 20 3.07 12.79 31.02
CA SER A 20 1.63 12.65 30.82
C SER A 20 1.05 13.78 29.97
N ALA A 21 1.44 15.03 30.22
CA ALA A 21 1.01 16.19 29.43
C ALA A 21 1.48 16.09 27.96
N LEU A 22 2.72 15.66 27.74
CA LEU A 22 3.27 15.44 26.40
C LEU A 22 2.52 14.32 25.66
N VAL A 23 2.21 13.21 26.34
CA VAL A 23 1.37 12.14 25.78
C VAL A 23 -0.01 12.68 25.38
N GLN A 24 -0.68 13.42 26.26
CA GLN A 24 -2.00 14.00 25.96
C GLN A 24 -1.94 14.94 24.76
N TYR A 25 -0.90 15.77 24.68
CA TYR A 25 -0.73 16.68 23.55
C TYR A 25 -0.48 15.94 22.23
N ILE A 26 0.31 14.85 22.25
CA ILE A 26 0.51 13.98 21.08
C ILE A 26 -0.82 13.37 20.61
N LEU A 27 -1.64 12.87 21.54
CA LEU A 27 -2.94 12.28 21.22
C LEU A 27 -3.91 13.31 20.64
N ASP A 28 -3.93 14.53 21.19
CA ASP A 28 -4.76 15.62 20.69
C ASP A 28 -4.32 16.11 19.29
N LEU A 29 -3.01 16.08 18.99
CA LEU A 29 -2.50 16.33 17.65
C LEU A 29 -2.91 15.22 16.65
N ASP A 30 -2.86 13.95 17.07
CA ASP A 30 -3.29 12.81 16.25
C ASP A 30 -4.80 12.88 15.93
N LEU A 31 -5.63 13.20 16.92
CA LEU A 31 -7.07 13.39 16.75
C LEU A 31 -7.43 14.48 15.73
N ARG A 32 -6.59 15.52 15.65
CA ARG A 32 -6.75 16.62 14.68
C ARG A 32 -6.16 16.30 13.30
N GLY A 33 -5.57 15.12 13.13
CA GLY A 33 -4.97 14.68 11.86
C GLY A 33 -3.54 15.18 11.64
N PHE A 34 -2.86 15.66 12.68
CA PHE A 34 -1.49 16.20 12.63
C PHE A 34 -0.54 15.44 13.56
N PRO A 35 -0.40 14.10 13.43
CA PRO A 35 0.47 13.33 14.31
C PRO A 35 1.93 13.85 14.20
N PRO A 36 2.58 14.16 15.33
CA PRO A 36 3.91 14.74 15.32
C PRO A 36 4.96 13.72 14.88
N GLN A 37 6.01 14.21 14.21
CA GLN A 37 7.19 13.38 13.90
C GLN A 37 8.01 13.11 15.17
N LEU A 38 8.84 12.07 15.14
CA LEU A 38 9.77 11.73 16.23
C LEU A 38 10.64 12.94 16.66
N GLN A 39 11.11 13.72 15.68
CA GLN A 39 11.89 14.92 15.93
C GLN A 39 11.09 16.00 16.65
N ALA A 40 9.84 16.25 16.23
CA ALA A 40 8.96 17.21 16.89
C ALA A 40 8.64 16.80 18.34
N VAL A 41 8.49 15.51 18.62
CA VAL A 41 8.33 15.00 20.00
C VAL A 41 9.57 15.30 20.86
N GLN A 42 10.76 15.17 20.26
CA GLN A 42 12.00 15.54 20.94
C GLN A 42 12.06 17.04 21.22
N GLU A 43 11.73 17.87 20.23
CA GLU A 43 11.73 19.34 20.36
C GLU A 43 10.72 19.82 21.42
N MET A 44 9.54 19.21 21.49
CA MET A 44 8.56 19.51 22.54
C MET A 44 9.10 19.17 23.94
N ALA A 45 9.80 18.04 24.09
CA ALA A 45 10.44 17.66 25.35
C ALA A 45 11.62 18.59 25.70
N ASP A 46 12.44 18.95 24.72
CA ASP A 46 13.58 19.84 24.89
C ASP A 46 13.12 21.26 25.27
N LEU A 47 11.99 21.72 24.74
CA LEU A 47 11.38 22.98 25.11
C LEU A 47 10.97 23.00 26.59
N LEU A 48 10.30 21.94 27.07
CA LEU A 48 9.95 21.81 28.49
C LEU A 48 11.18 21.82 29.39
N LEU A 49 12.26 21.13 29.01
CA LEU A 49 13.52 21.12 29.75
C LEU A 49 14.22 22.49 29.72
N SER A 50 14.14 23.22 28.62
CA SER A 50 14.77 24.54 28.50
C SER A 50 14.17 25.57 29.47
N GLU A 51 12.85 25.51 29.71
CA GLU A 51 12.16 26.34 30.70
C GLU A 51 12.61 26.05 32.14
N GLN A 52 13.15 24.85 32.39
CA GLN A 52 13.71 24.43 33.68
C GLN A 52 15.22 24.73 33.82
N GLY A 53 15.86 25.24 32.76
CA GLY A 53 17.32 25.38 32.70
C GLY A 53 18.05 24.04 32.59
N GLU A 54 17.37 22.98 32.15
CA GLU A 54 17.94 21.64 31.98
C GLU A 54 18.55 21.44 30.59
N SER A 55 19.40 20.42 30.47
CA SER A 55 20.04 20.07 29.19
C SER A 55 19.09 19.29 28.26
N PRO A 56 19.21 19.45 26.93
CA PRO A 56 18.38 18.72 25.95
C PRO A 56 18.43 17.20 26.08
N THR A 57 17.40 16.54 25.58
CA THR A 57 17.28 15.08 25.54
C THR A 57 18.33 14.43 24.62
N GLY A 58 18.70 13.19 24.94
CA GLY A 58 19.65 12.43 24.14
C GLY A 58 19.01 11.78 22.91
N LYS A 59 19.82 11.41 21.90
CA LYS A 59 19.38 10.82 20.62
C LYS A 59 18.38 9.67 20.72
N ASN A 60 18.48 8.85 21.77
CA ASN A 60 17.61 7.67 21.96
C ASN A 60 16.41 7.95 22.87
N TRP A 61 16.26 9.16 23.40
CA TRP A 61 15.23 9.49 24.38
C TRP A 61 13.83 9.30 23.82
N THR A 62 13.53 9.85 22.64
CA THR A 62 12.19 9.76 22.02
C THR A 62 11.78 8.32 21.75
N THR A 63 12.69 7.49 21.23
CA THR A 63 12.42 6.06 20.98
C THR A 63 12.13 5.32 22.28
N ASN A 64 12.89 5.60 23.35
CA ASN A 64 12.69 5.01 24.66
C ASN A 64 11.40 5.50 25.34
N PHE A 65 11.06 6.78 25.17
CA PHE A 65 9.81 7.37 25.64
C PHE A 65 8.60 6.67 25.00
N ILE A 66 8.57 6.56 23.67
CA ILE A 66 7.49 5.88 22.95
C ILE A 66 7.42 4.39 23.32
N THR A 67 8.56 3.72 23.51
CA THR A 67 8.57 2.30 23.90
C THR A 67 7.98 2.08 25.30
N ARG A 68 8.10 3.08 26.18
CA ARG A 68 7.63 3.03 27.56
C ARG A 68 6.16 3.44 27.72
N CYS A 69 5.68 4.35 26.89
CA CYS A 69 4.29 4.82 26.91
C CYS A 69 3.41 3.91 26.04
N THR A 70 2.57 3.09 26.68
CA THR A 70 1.70 2.12 25.98
C THR A 70 0.60 2.76 25.13
N GLU A 71 0.27 4.02 25.42
CA GLU A 71 -0.80 4.81 24.82
C GLU A 71 -0.43 5.34 23.42
N ILE A 72 0.86 5.47 23.13
CA ILE A 72 1.36 6.02 21.86
C ILE A 72 2.24 5.00 21.13
N LYS A 73 2.19 5.01 19.80
CA LYS A 73 3.04 4.13 18.96
C LYS A 73 3.53 4.87 17.73
N ALA A 74 4.81 4.72 17.42
CA ALA A 74 5.37 5.20 16.16
C ALA A 74 4.88 4.32 15.00
N LYS A 75 4.31 4.94 13.96
CA LYS A 75 3.90 4.28 12.71
C LYS A 75 4.48 5.05 11.52
N PHE A 76 4.76 4.34 10.44
CA PHE A 76 5.12 4.99 9.18
C PHE A 76 3.86 5.61 8.56
N SER A 77 3.92 6.90 8.26
CA SER A 77 2.91 7.53 7.42
C SER A 77 3.07 7.05 5.98
N ARG A 78 1.94 6.86 5.29
CA ARG A 78 1.93 6.61 3.85
C ARG A 78 1.72 7.94 3.14
N LYS A 79 2.45 8.18 2.06
CA LYS A 79 2.16 9.30 1.17
C LYS A 79 0.77 9.09 0.61
N TYR A 80 -0.08 10.11 0.76
CA TYR A 80 -1.43 10.11 0.23
C TYR A 80 -1.54 11.21 -0.81
N ASP A 81 -2.08 10.88 -1.98
CA ASP A 81 -2.17 11.85 -3.07
C ASP A 81 -3.24 12.90 -2.74
N TYR A 82 -2.88 14.18 -2.86
CA TYR A 82 -3.77 15.29 -2.50
C TYR A 82 -5.03 15.35 -3.38
N LYS A 83 -4.92 14.97 -4.67
CA LYS A 83 -6.09 14.95 -5.55
C LYS A 83 -7.01 13.80 -5.16
N ARG A 84 -6.47 12.64 -4.78
CA ARG A 84 -7.27 11.53 -4.23
C ARG A 84 -8.02 11.95 -2.97
N ALA A 85 -7.34 12.62 -2.02
CA ALA A 85 -7.99 13.13 -0.82
C ALA A 85 -9.15 14.10 -1.11
N LYS A 86 -9.03 14.93 -2.16
CA LYS A 86 -10.11 15.82 -2.60
C LYS A 86 -11.29 15.10 -3.25
N CYS A 87 -11.04 13.99 -3.94
CA CYS A 87 -12.08 13.19 -4.57
C CYS A 87 -12.85 12.31 -3.57
N GLU A 88 -12.33 12.14 -2.35
CA GLU A 88 -12.95 11.35 -1.28
C GLU A 88 -13.84 12.19 -0.35
N ASP A 89 -14.65 13.08 -0.93
CA ASP A 89 -15.69 13.75 -0.16
C ASP A 89 -16.73 12.70 0.29
N PRO A 90 -16.92 12.51 1.60
CA PRO A 90 -17.87 11.52 2.12
C PRO A 90 -19.28 11.68 1.56
N LYS A 91 -19.72 12.92 1.26
CA LYS A 91 -21.05 13.18 0.68
C LYS A 91 -21.12 12.66 -0.75
N ILE A 92 -20.13 12.98 -1.58
CA ILE A 92 -20.08 12.53 -2.99
C ILE A 92 -20.04 11.01 -3.05
N ILE A 93 -19.22 10.38 -2.21
CA ILE A 93 -19.12 8.91 -2.12
C ILE A 93 -20.48 8.32 -1.69
N GLN A 94 -21.11 8.88 -0.66
CA GLN A 94 -22.39 8.38 -0.15
C GLN A 94 -23.52 8.52 -1.17
N GLU A 95 -23.59 9.64 -1.88
CA GLU A 95 -24.56 9.88 -2.96
C GLU A 95 -24.37 8.87 -4.10
N TRP A 96 -23.12 8.64 -4.53
CA TRP A 96 -22.81 7.65 -5.56
C TRP A 96 -23.24 6.23 -5.16
N PHE A 97 -22.89 5.77 -3.95
CA PHE A 97 -23.31 4.45 -3.47
C PHE A 97 -24.83 4.33 -3.30
N SER A 98 -25.51 5.42 -2.97
CA SER A 98 -26.97 5.43 -2.88
C SER A 98 -27.61 5.31 -4.26
N LEU A 99 -27.07 6.01 -5.27
CA LEU A 99 -27.50 5.87 -6.67
C LEU A 99 -27.29 4.44 -7.19
N VAL A 100 -26.13 3.84 -6.92
CA VAL A 100 -25.82 2.46 -7.32
C VAL A 100 -26.82 1.48 -6.69
N ARG A 101 -27.04 1.57 -5.38
CA ARG A 101 -28.01 0.69 -4.67
C ARG A 101 -29.44 0.86 -5.21
N ASN A 102 -29.87 2.09 -5.46
CA ASN A 102 -31.19 2.36 -6.03
C ASN A 102 -31.32 1.78 -7.45
N THR A 103 -30.26 1.85 -8.25
CA THR A 103 -30.23 1.31 -9.62
C THR A 103 -30.29 -0.22 -9.61
N VAL A 104 -29.49 -0.86 -8.75
CA VAL A 104 -29.51 -2.32 -8.53
C VAL A 104 -30.91 -2.78 -8.13
N ALA A 105 -31.54 -2.11 -7.16
CA ALA A 105 -32.89 -2.43 -6.72
C ALA A 105 -33.95 -2.19 -7.82
N LYS A 106 -33.85 -1.09 -8.57
CA LYS A 106 -34.80 -0.73 -9.62
C LYS A 106 -34.85 -1.75 -10.76
N TYR A 107 -33.69 -2.26 -11.17
CA TYR A 107 -33.59 -3.20 -12.29
C TYR A 107 -33.51 -4.67 -11.85
N GLY A 108 -33.52 -4.94 -10.54
CA GLY A 108 -33.42 -6.30 -10.01
C GLY A 108 -32.09 -6.97 -10.36
N ILE A 109 -31.00 -6.21 -10.43
CA ILE A 109 -29.67 -6.75 -10.76
C ILE A 109 -29.25 -7.68 -9.63
N LEU A 110 -28.98 -8.95 -9.95
CA LEU A 110 -28.52 -9.90 -8.95
C LEU A 110 -27.06 -9.61 -8.61
N GLU A 111 -26.68 -9.86 -7.36
CA GLU A 111 -25.29 -9.67 -6.93
C GLU A 111 -24.30 -10.45 -7.79
N GLN A 112 -24.65 -11.67 -8.22
CA GLN A 112 -23.83 -12.51 -9.10
C GLN A 112 -23.56 -11.91 -10.49
N ASP A 113 -24.40 -10.95 -10.92
CA ASP A 113 -24.27 -10.24 -12.20
C ASP A 113 -23.47 -8.94 -12.05
N ILE A 114 -23.00 -8.62 -10.83
CA ILE A 114 -22.12 -7.47 -10.56
C ILE A 114 -20.67 -7.92 -10.66
N TYR A 115 -19.98 -7.44 -11.69
CA TYR A 115 -18.57 -7.72 -11.94
C TYR A 115 -17.71 -6.48 -11.72
N ASN A 116 -16.54 -6.69 -11.12
CA ASN A 116 -15.44 -5.76 -11.18
C ASN A 116 -14.37 -6.31 -12.12
N PHE A 117 -13.75 -5.46 -12.93
CA PHE A 117 -12.63 -5.85 -13.77
C PHE A 117 -11.53 -4.79 -13.75
N ASP A 118 -10.29 -5.22 -13.91
CA ASP A 118 -9.14 -4.33 -13.98
C ASP A 118 -8.02 -4.96 -14.83
N GLU A 119 -7.08 -4.14 -15.27
CA GLU A 119 -5.88 -4.55 -15.99
C GLU A 119 -4.65 -4.52 -15.07
N ALA A 120 -3.97 -5.67 -14.95
CA ALA A 120 -2.74 -5.80 -14.19
C ALA A 120 -1.56 -6.08 -15.12
N GLY A 121 -0.55 -5.21 -15.08
CA GLY A 121 0.71 -5.39 -15.80
C GLY A 121 1.75 -6.16 -14.99
N PHE A 122 2.38 -7.16 -15.61
CA PHE A 122 3.46 -7.98 -15.08
C PHE A 122 4.74 -7.71 -15.86
N ALA A 123 5.76 -7.19 -15.16
CA ALA A 123 7.07 -6.98 -15.76
C ALA A 123 7.87 -8.28 -15.78
N MET A 124 8.08 -8.83 -16.96
CA MET A 124 8.92 -10.01 -17.15
C MET A 124 10.38 -9.65 -16.89
N GLY A 125 11.11 -10.53 -16.20
CA GLY A 125 12.53 -10.34 -15.90
C GLY A 125 12.86 -9.38 -14.73
N VAL A 126 11.86 -8.73 -14.13
CA VAL A 126 12.06 -7.86 -12.96
C VAL A 126 11.98 -8.67 -11.68
N ILE A 127 13.15 -9.01 -11.13
CA ILE A 127 13.24 -9.70 -9.83
C ILE A 127 13.00 -8.67 -8.72
N ALA A 128 12.01 -8.92 -7.85
CA ALA A 128 11.76 -8.11 -6.68
C ALA A 128 12.99 -8.09 -5.75
N THR A 129 13.23 -6.98 -5.05
CA THR A 129 14.33 -6.91 -4.08
C THR A 129 14.05 -7.89 -2.94
N ALA A 130 14.86 -8.94 -2.85
CA ALA A 130 14.78 -9.93 -1.78
C ALA A 130 15.86 -9.72 -0.73
N LYS A 131 15.56 -10.05 0.52
CA LYS A 131 16.56 -10.10 1.59
C LYS A 131 17.44 -11.32 1.36
N VAL A 132 18.69 -11.10 0.96
CA VAL A 132 19.67 -12.17 0.73
C VAL A 132 20.59 -12.32 1.94
N VAL A 133 21.04 -13.54 2.22
CA VAL A 133 22.07 -13.83 3.21
C VAL A 133 23.43 -13.79 2.50
N THR A 134 24.36 -13.01 3.03
CA THR A 134 25.68 -12.75 2.43
C THR A 134 26.74 -12.66 3.52
N SER A 135 28.03 -12.84 3.15
CA SER A 135 29.18 -12.67 4.05
C SER A 135 29.14 -11.33 4.78
N SER A 136 29.54 -11.35 6.05
CA SER A 136 29.66 -10.17 6.93
C SER A 136 30.68 -9.15 6.44
N GLU A 137 31.58 -9.54 5.54
CA GLU A 137 32.63 -8.69 4.97
C GLU A 137 32.24 -8.00 3.66
N ALA A 138 31.03 -8.28 3.15
CA ALA A 138 30.54 -7.65 1.92
C ALA A 138 30.38 -6.14 2.14
N LYS A 139 31.31 -5.35 1.58
CA LYS A 139 31.36 -3.88 1.74
C LYS A 139 30.22 -3.12 1.04
N SER A 140 29.39 -3.78 0.24
CA SER A 140 28.29 -3.16 -0.51
C SER A 140 27.08 -4.07 -0.62
N ARG A 141 25.90 -3.48 -0.88
CA ARG A 141 24.70 -4.23 -1.25
C ARG A 141 24.99 -5.00 -2.55
N LEU A 142 24.94 -6.33 -2.48
CA LEU A 142 25.08 -7.18 -3.66
C LEU A 142 23.99 -6.83 -4.68
N LYS A 143 24.37 -6.68 -5.94
CA LYS A 143 23.44 -6.43 -7.04
C LYS A 143 23.13 -7.75 -7.71
N THR A 144 21.89 -8.21 -7.63
CA THR A 144 21.42 -9.32 -8.46
C THR A 144 21.32 -8.82 -9.91
N ILE A 145 21.97 -9.51 -10.84
CA ILE A 145 21.89 -9.20 -12.27
C ILE A 145 20.46 -9.48 -12.73
N GLN A 146 19.76 -8.44 -13.19
CA GLN A 146 18.47 -8.61 -13.83
C GLN A 146 18.70 -8.87 -15.33
N PRO A 147 18.02 -9.85 -15.94
CA PRO A 147 17.99 -9.94 -17.39
C PRO A 147 17.45 -8.61 -17.96
N GLY A 148 18.14 -8.06 -18.95
CA GLY A 148 17.83 -6.73 -19.51
C GLY A 148 16.49 -6.65 -20.25
N ASN A 149 15.80 -7.78 -20.44
CA ASN A 149 14.47 -7.79 -21.01
C ASN A 149 13.45 -7.33 -19.95
N ARG A 150 12.72 -6.25 -20.26
CA ARG A 150 11.70 -5.61 -19.41
C ARG A 150 10.35 -5.57 -20.14
N GLU A 151 10.04 -6.64 -20.86
CA GLU A 151 8.75 -6.79 -21.51
C GLU A 151 7.62 -6.87 -20.49
N TRP A 152 6.50 -6.25 -20.82
CA TRP A 152 5.30 -6.27 -20.01
C TRP A 152 4.32 -7.27 -20.61
N VAL A 153 3.71 -8.07 -19.74
CA VAL A 153 2.54 -8.88 -20.05
C VAL A 153 1.40 -8.32 -19.20
N SER A 154 0.30 -7.97 -19.84
CA SER A 154 -0.86 -7.43 -19.12
C SER A 154 -1.97 -8.46 -19.09
N ILE A 155 -2.76 -8.47 -18.02
CA ILE A 155 -3.90 -9.37 -17.87
C ILE A 155 -5.11 -8.52 -17.52
N ILE A 156 -6.19 -8.64 -18.31
CA ILE A 156 -7.49 -8.14 -17.91
C ILE A 156 -8.22 -9.28 -17.20
N GLN A 157 -8.60 -9.04 -15.95
CA GLN A 157 -9.28 -10.01 -15.11
C GLN A 157 -10.59 -9.43 -14.60
N GLY A 158 -11.69 -10.16 -14.79
CA GLY A 158 -12.99 -9.85 -14.21
C GLY A 158 -13.39 -10.85 -13.13
N VAL A 159 -14.00 -10.37 -12.05
CA VAL A 159 -14.49 -11.19 -10.94
C VAL A 159 -15.86 -10.67 -10.50
N ASN A 160 -16.82 -11.57 -10.29
CA ASN A 160 -18.11 -11.17 -9.75
C ASN A 160 -18.11 -11.08 -8.21
N SER A 161 -19.18 -10.55 -7.64
CA SER A 161 -19.34 -10.45 -6.18
C SER A 161 -19.31 -11.80 -5.45
N TYR A 162 -19.64 -12.90 -6.14
CA TYR A 162 -19.58 -14.28 -5.64
C TYR A 162 -18.17 -14.89 -5.76
N ARG A 163 -17.17 -14.10 -6.14
CA ARG A 163 -15.76 -14.51 -6.32
C ARG A 163 -15.55 -15.49 -7.47
N TRP A 164 -16.49 -15.59 -8.40
CA TRP A 164 -16.27 -16.29 -9.65
C TRP A 164 -15.43 -15.42 -10.58
N ALA A 165 -14.29 -15.95 -10.99
CA ALA A 165 -13.34 -15.26 -11.86
C ALA A 165 -13.58 -15.70 -13.31
N LEU A 166 -13.69 -14.72 -14.21
CA LEU A 166 -13.69 -14.99 -15.64
C LEU A 166 -12.35 -15.60 -16.06
N PRO A 167 -12.30 -16.38 -17.15
CA PRO A 167 -11.02 -16.80 -17.70
C PRO A 167 -10.16 -15.58 -18.02
N PRO A 168 -8.87 -15.56 -17.63
CA PRO A 168 -7.96 -14.44 -17.86
C PRO A 168 -7.85 -14.06 -19.33
N PHE A 169 -7.76 -12.76 -19.58
CA PHE A 169 -7.51 -12.21 -20.91
C PHE A 169 -6.10 -11.62 -20.94
N ILE A 170 -5.16 -12.37 -21.49
CA ILE A 170 -3.72 -12.09 -21.44
C ILE A 170 -3.29 -11.35 -22.70
N ILE A 171 -2.53 -10.27 -22.53
CA ILE A 171 -2.01 -9.40 -23.58
C ILE A 171 -0.48 -9.46 -23.53
N PHE A 172 0.13 -10.03 -24.56
CA PHE A 172 1.58 -10.00 -24.74
C PHE A 172 1.99 -8.82 -25.62
N LYS A 173 3.13 -8.21 -25.28
CA LYS A 173 3.81 -7.29 -26.18
C LYS A 173 4.51 -8.05 -27.29
N ALA A 174 3.89 -8.20 -28.46
CA ALA A 174 4.53 -8.78 -29.65
C ALA A 174 3.77 -8.42 -30.93
N GLN A 175 4.44 -8.53 -32.08
CA GLN A 175 3.78 -8.48 -33.40
C GLN A 175 3.30 -9.87 -33.85
N ASN A 176 4.06 -10.91 -33.53
CA ASN A 176 3.73 -12.30 -33.81
C ASN A 176 4.14 -13.16 -32.62
N HIS A 177 3.41 -14.24 -32.37
CA HIS A 177 3.82 -15.29 -31.45
C HIS A 177 3.60 -16.65 -32.12
N LEU A 178 4.37 -17.65 -31.70
CA LEU A 178 4.15 -19.02 -32.13
C LEU A 178 3.06 -19.65 -31.27
N SER A 179 1.93 -20.01 -31.88
CA SER A 179 0.82 -20.62 -31.13
C SER A 179 1.18 -21.94 -30.44
N ALA A 180 2.25 -22.61 -30.90
CA ALA A 180 2.80 -23.80 -30.27
C ALA A 180 3.30 -23.56 -28.83
N TRP A 181 3.61 -22.33 -28.43
CA TRP A 181 4.11 -22.05 -27.08
C TRP A 181 3.11 -22.34 -25.96
N TYR A 182 1.82 -22.37 -26.28
CA TYR A 182 0.76 -22.53 -25.29
C TYR A 182 -0.23 -23.66 -25.62
N LYS A 183 -0.09 -24.33 -26.78
CA LYS A 183 -0.94 -25.47 -27.14
C LYS A 183 -0.66 -26.73 -26.30
N ASP A 184 0.57 -26.89 -25.82
CA ASP A 184 0.98 -28.03 -24.97
C ASP A 184 1.43 -27.60 -23.58
N SER A 185 1.11 -26.37 -23.16
CA SER A 185 1.58 -25.80 -21.89
C SER A 185 0.71 -26.19 -20.68
N GLY A 186 -0.42 -26.87 -20.91
CA GLY A 186 -1.41 -27.17 -19.86
C GLY A 186 -2.27 -25.99 -19.44
N LEU A 187 -2.25 -24.88 -20.19
CA LEU A 187 -3.15 -23.76 -19.97
C LEU A 187 -4.58 -24.14 -20.35
N PRO A 188 -5.60 -23.71 -19.58
CA PRO A 188 -6.99 -23.95 -19.95
C PRO A 188 -7.35 -23.30 -21.29
N ASP A 189 -8.09 -24.03 -22.13
CA ASP A 189 -8.48 -23.58 -23.48
C ASP A 189 -9.37 -22.33 -23.51
N ASN A 190 -10.02 -22.01 -22.38
CA ASN A 190 -10.86 -20.83 -22.23
C ASN A 190 -10.07 -19.55 -21.90
N TRP A 191 -8.75 -19.64 -21.73
CA TRP A 191 -7.91 -18.45 -21.55
C TRP A 191 -7.63 -17.80 -22.90
N VAL A 192 -7.73 -16.48 -22.96
CA VAL A 192 -7.44 -15.75 -24.19
C VAL A 192 -6.02 -15.21 -24.13
N ILE A 193 -5.24 -15.50 -25.17
CA ILE A 193 -3.91 -14.91 -25.38
C ILE A 193 -3.98 -14.03 -26.62
N THR A 194 -3.80 -12.73 -26.43
CA THR A 194 -3.77 -11.74 -27.49
C THR A 194 -2.44 -11.01 -27.54
N LEU A 195 -2.22 -10.30 -28.65
CA LEU A 195 -1.04 -9.49 -28.88
C LEU A 195 -1.37 -8.02 -28.97
N SER A 196 -0.46 -7.20 -28.49
CA SER A 196 -0.45 -5.76 -28.67
C SER A 196 0.96 -5.27 -28.96
N GLU A 197 1.12 -4.25 -29.79
CA GLU A 197 2.45 -3.67 -30.08
C GLU A 197 3.09 -3.03 -28.85
N ASN A 198 2.27 -2.47 -27.95
CA ASN A 198 2.72 -1.79 -26.74
C ASN A 198 2.56 -2.65 -25.46
N GLY A 199 1.89 -3.81 -25.54
CA GLY A 199 1.62 -4.67 -24.39
C GLY A 199 0.47 -4.21 -23.48
N TRP A 200 -0.32 -3.24 -23.94
CA TRP A 200 -1.47 -2.68 -23.21
C TRP A 200 -2.76 -2.82 -24.02
N THR A 201 -3.88 -2.66 -23.32
CA THR A 201 -5.20 -2.60 -23.93
C THR A 201 -5.31 -1.43 -24.93
N SER A 202 -5.78 -1.75 -26.13
CA SER A 202 -6.23 -0.78 -27.13
C SER A 202 -7.76 -0.85 -27.28
N ASN A 203 -8.39 0.10 -27.96
CA ASN A 203 -9.84 0.06 -28.18
C ASN A 203 -10.32 -1.25 -28.84
N SER A 204 -9.54 -1.81 -29.77
CA SER A 204 -9.89 -3.07 -30.43
C SER A 204 -9.73 -4.28 -29.50
N ILE A 205 -8.71 -4.27 -28.63
CA ILE A 205 -8.53 -5.31 -27.60
C ILE A 205 -9.61 -5.20 -26.52
N GLY A 206 -9.95 -3.99 -26.09
CA GLY A 206 -11.03 -3.75 -25.14
C GLY A 206 -12.38 -4.25 -25.67
N TYR A 207 -12.67 -4.03 -26.95
CA TYR A 207 -13.86 -4.60 -27.58
C TYR A 207 -13.85 -6.14 -27.58
N LYS A 208 -12.72 -6.78 -27.92
CA LYS A 208 -12.57 -8.24 -27.82
C LYS A 208 -12.74 -8.75 -26.39
N TRP A 209 -12.27 -8.00 -25.40
CA TRP A 209 -12.48 -8.34 -24.00
C TRP A 209 -13.96 -8.27 -23.62
N ILE A 210 -14.72 -7.29 -24.14
CA ILE A 210 -16.19 -7.24 -23.92
C ILE A 210 -16.88 -8.46 -24.55
N GLN A 211 -16.46 -8.89 -25.74
CA GLN A 211 -16.99 -10.12 -26.36
C GLN A 211 -16.66 -11.37 -25.53
N HIS A 212 -15.45 -11.45 -24.97
CA HIS A 212 -15.05 -12.52 -24.06
C HIS A 212 -15.87 -12.50 -22.76
N PHE A 213 -16.07 -11.31 -22.19
CA PHE A 213 -16.93 -11.11 -21.03
C PHE A 213 -18.35 -11.62 -21.31
N ASP A 214 -18.94 -11.20 -22.44
CA ASP A 214 -20.28 -11.61 -22.86
C ASP A 214 -20.37 -13.13 -23.04
N GLN A 215 -19.41 -13.75 -23.71
CA GLN A 215 -19.36 -15.21 -23.91
C GLN A 215 -19.34 -16.00 -22.60
N HIS A 216 -18.72 -15.45 -21.55
CA HIS A 216 -18.58 -16.12 -20.25
C HIS A 216 -19.62 -15.71 -19.21
N THR A 217 -20.45 -14.71 -19.49
CA THR A 217 -21.50 -14.23 -18.58
C THR A 217 -22.91 -14.37 -19.15
N SER A 218 -23.04 -14.56 -20.45
CA SER A 218 -24.31 -14.90 -21.10
C SER A 218 -24.82 -16.25 -20.61
N SER A 219 -25.97 -16.23 -19.93
CA SER A 219 -26.74 -17.41 -19.55
C SER A 219 -27.85 -17.69 -20.56
#